data_AF-A4F7Q4-F1
#
_entry.id   AF-A4F7Q4-F1
#
_cell.length_a   1.000
_cell.length_b   1.000
_cell.length_c   1.000
_cell.angle_alpha   90.00
_cell.angle_beta   90.00
_cell.angle_gamma   90.00
#
_symmetry.space_group_name_H-M   'P 1'
#
loop_
_entity.id
_entity.type
_entity.pdbx_description
1 polymer ?
#
loop_
_entity_poly.entity_id
_entity_poly.type
_entity_poly.pdbx_seq_one_letter_code
_entity_poly.pdbx_strand_id
1 'polypeptide(L)'
;MGSVETHVKSDPASCRRLVDWLEQLSAADQDAGAAVNRVRSASEAIWQGQAGDACRDRLAHCGADTDRTAEAIDWLVWGLNLFADDIDTVKARMDQCLQIAHEAGLTVTGPMIH
;
A
#
# COMPACT_ATOMS: atom_id res chain seq x y z
N MET A 1 16.01 18.78 -36.21
CA MET A 1 16.85 18.30 -35.09
C MET A 1 15.88 17.96 -33.97
N GLY A 2 15.80 16.69 -33.56
CA GLY A 2 14.77 16.23 -32.63
C GLY A 2 15.30 16.28 -31.20
N SER A 3 14.63 17.01 -30.32
CA SER A 3 14.99 17.04 -28.89
C SER A 3 14.28 15.95 -28.11
N VAL A 4 14.92 15.45 -27.06
CA VAL A 4 14.38 14.41 -26.17
C VAL A 4 14.08 15.02 -24.80
N GLU A 5 12.83 14.91 -24.34
CA GLU A 5 12.40 15.28 -22.99
C GLU A 5 12.55 14.08 -22.05
N THR A 6 13.29 14.25 -20.95
CA THR A 6 13.55 13.19 -19.96
C THR A 6 12.73 13.36 -18.68
N HIS A 7 11.86 14.36 -18.60
CA HIS A 7 11.09 14.62 -17.39
C HIS A 7 9.96 13.60 -17.20
N VAL A 8 9.96 12.93 -16.04
CA VAL A 8 8.91 11.97 -15.64
C VAL A 8 7.90 12.66 -14.71
N LYS A 9 6.67 12.86 -15.20
CA LYS A 9 5.58 13.48 -14.43
C LYS A 9 4.94 12.45 -13.49
N SER A 10 5.50 12.30 -12.29
CA SER A 10 5.00 11.36 -11.28
C SER A 10 5.38 11.73 -9.85
N ASP A 11 4.53 11.34 -8.89
CA ASP A 11 4.73 11.52 -7.45
C ASP A 11 4.71 10.16 -6.71
N PRO A 12 5.83 9.42 -6.68
CA PRO A 12 5.93 8.16 -5.95
C PRO A 12 5.77 8.35 -4.43
N ALA A 13 5.96 9.57 -3.90
CA ALA A 13 5.72 9.84 -2.49
C ALA A 13 4.22 9.82 -2.14
N SER A 14 3.32 10.13 -3.09
CA SER A 14 1.88 9.93 -2.88
C SER A 14 1.51 8.46 -2.68
N CYS A 15 2.12 7.56 -3.45
CA CYS A 15 1.93 6.12 -3.28
C CYS A 15 2.38 5.66 -1.89
N ARG A 16 3.57 6.09 -1.45
CA ARG A 16 4.11 5.76 -0.13
C ARG A 16 3.26 6.31 1.02
N ARG A 17 2.74 7.54 0.91
CA ARG A 17 1.79 8.08 1.90
C ARG A 17 0.50 7.26 1.99
N LEU A 18 0.00 6.74 0.87
CA LEU A 18 -1.17 5.88 0.88
C LEU A 18 -0.85 4.52 1.53
N VAL A 19 0.34 3.97 1.31
CA VAL A 19 0.83 2.78 2.03
C VAL A 19 0.85 3.04 3.54
N ASP A 20 1.45 4.14 4.01
CA ASP A 20 1.51 4.46 5.44
C ASP A 20 0.10 4.54 6.07
N TRP A 21 -0.87 5.07 5.32
CA TRP A 21 -2.26 5.15 5.78
C TRP A 21 -2.95 3.77 5.80
N LEU A 22 -2.72 2.95 4.79
CA LEU A 22 -3.27 1.60 4.69
C LEU A 22 -2.73 0.69 5.81
N GLU A 23 -1.45 0.80 6.15
CA GLU A 23 -0.85 0.06 7.27
C GLU A 23 -1.48 0.47 8.61
N GLN A 24 -1.74 1.76 8.82
CA GLN A 24 -2.46 2.25 10.01
C GLN A 24 -3.90 1.72 10.06
N LEU A 25 -4.58 1.65 8.91
CA LEU A 25 -5.92 1.09 8.82
C LEU A 25 -5.92 -0.42 9.17
N SER A 26 -4.96 -1.19 8.64
CA SER A 26 -4.81 -2.62 8.94
C SER A 26 -4.57 -2.86 10.42
N ALA A 27 -3.71 -2.05 11.06
CA ALA A 27 -3.47 -2.15 12.51
C ALA A 27 -4.76 -1.89 13.33
N ALA A 28 -5.54 -0.87 12.96
CA ALA A 28 -6.80 -0.57 13.64
C ALA A 28 -7.86 -1.68 13.44
N ASP A 29 -7.90 -2.29 12.25
CA ASP A 29 -8.78 -3.41 11.93
C ASP A 29 -8.42 -4.67 12.73
N GLN A 30 -7.12 -5.00 12.83
CA GLN A 30 -6.62 -6.09 13.66
C GLN A 30 -6.94 -5.90 15.15
N ASP A 31 -6.83 -4.67 15.67
CA ASP A 31 -7.21 -4.36 17.04
C ASP A 31 -8.71 -4.58 17.30
N ALA A 32 -9.56 -4.22 16.34
CA ALA A 32 -10.99 -4.49 16.39
C ALA A 32 -11.29 -5.99 16.35
N GLY A 33 -10.64 -6.75 15.45
CA GLY A 33 -10.73 -8.21 15.38
C GLY A 33 -10.28 -8.90 16.67
N ALA A 34 -9.19 -8.42 17.28
CA ALA A 34 -8.72 -8.92 18.58
C ALA A 34 -9.75 -8.64 19.69
N ALA A 35 -10.41 -7.48 19.68
CA ALA A 35 -11.49 -7.18 20.62
C ALA A 35 -12.69 -8.13 20.44
N VAL A 36 -13.10 -8.40 19.19
CA VAL A 36 -14.16 -9.36 18.85
C VAL A 36 -13.82 -10.75 19.39
N ASN A 37 -12.59 -11.22 19.17
CA ASN A 37 -12.13 -12.52 19.66
C ASN A 37 -12.11 -12.60 21.19
N ARG A 38 -11.68 -11.53 21.89
CA ARG A 38 -11.75 -11.45 23.36
C ARG A 38 -13.18 -11.57 23.87
N VAL A 39 -14.13 -10.86 23.24
CA VAL A 39 -15.56 -10.94 23.60
C VAL A 39 -16.10 -12.35 23.35
N ARG A 40 -15.72 -12.98 22.23
CA ARG A 40 -16.11 -14.37 21.92
C ARG A 40 -15.67 -15.32 23.02
N SER A 41 -14.38 -15.31 23.38
CA SER A 41 -13.84 -16.14 24.46
C SER A 41 -14.48 -15.85 25.82
N ALA A 42 -14.76 -14.58 26.14
CA ALA A 42 -15.45 -14.24 27.38
C ALA A 42 -16.90 -14.76 27.41
N SER A 43 -17.59 -14.74 26.26
CA SER A 43 -18.96 -15.24 26.16
C SER A 43 -19.08 -16.75 26.41
N GLU A 44 -18.05 -17.53 26.04
CA GLU A 44 -18.00 -18.99 26.28
C GLU A 44 -18.05 -19.31 27.78
N ALA A 45 -17.52 -18.43 28.63
CA ALA A 45 -17.51 -18.62 30.07
C ALA A 45 -18.84 -18.25 30.76
N ILE A 46 -19.68 -17.43 30.12
CA ILE A 46 -20.82 -16.77 30.78
C ILE A 46 -22.17 -17.17 30.16
N TRP A 47 -22.24 -17.32 28.84
CA TRP A 47 -23.49 -17.56 28.11
C TRP A 47 -23.49 -18.93 27.43
N GLN A 48 -24.21 -19.87 28.05
CA GLN A 48 -24.50 -21.20 27.53
C GLN A 48 -25.86 -21.21 26.82
N GLY A 49 -26.01 -22.07 25.81
CA GLY A 49 -27.24 -22.25 25.03
C GLY A 49 -27.34 -21.36 23.78
N GLN A 50 -28.48 -21.46 23.09
CA GLN A 50 -28.70 -20.96 21.73
C GLN A 50 -28.39 -19.46 21.52
N ALA A 51 -28.59 -18.63 22.55
CA ALA A 51 -28.24 -17.20 22.48
C ALA A 51 -26.72 -16.96 22.48
N GLY A 52 -25.96 -17.78 23.20
CA GLY A 52 -24.50 -17.77 23.17
C GLY A 52 -23.96 -18.25 21.82
N ASP A 53 -24.57 -19.29 21.25
CA ASP A 53 -24.20 -19.80 19.92
C ASP A 53 -24.42 -18.74 18.83
N ALA A 54 -25.60 -18.10 18.80
CA ALA A 54 -25.89 -17.04 17.83
C ALA A 54 -24.95 -15.82 17.96
N CYS A 55 -24.56 -15.46 19.19
CA CYS A 55 -23.57 -14.42 19.44
C CYS A 55 -22.20 -14.81 18.86
N ARG A 56 -21.74 -16.04 19.13
CA ARG A 56 -20.47 -16.57 18.60
C ARG A 56 -20.45 -16.62 17.07
N ASP A 57 -21.55 -17.04 16.45
CA ASP A 57 -21.67 -17.06 14.99
C ASP A 57 -21.56 -15.65 14.40
N ARG A 58 -22.22 -14.66 15.02
CA ARG A 58 -22.13 -13.26 14.58
C ARG A 58 -20.70 -12.71 14.71
N LEU A 59 -20.04 -13.00 15.84
CA LEU A 59 -18.66 -12.57 16.08
C LEU A 59 -17.67 -13.27 15.13
N ALA A 60 -17.89 -14.54 14.79
CA ALA A 60 -17.07 -15.25 13.82
C ALA A 60 -17.16 -14.63 12.41
N HIS A 61 -18.34 -14.21 11.97
CA HIS A 61 -18.50 -13.48 10.71
C HIS A 61 -17.76 -12.15 10.72
N CYS A 62 -17.85 -11.37 11.81
CA CYS A 62 -17.10 -10.12 11.94
C CYS A 62 -15.58 -10.34 11.88
N GLY A 63 -15.06 -11.40 12.50
CA GLY A 63 -13.65 -11.76 12.40
C GLY A 63 -13.23 -12.08 10.96
N ALA A 64 -14.02 -12.88 10.23
CA ALA A 64 -13.72 -13.21 8.84
C ALA A 64 -13.71 -11.99 7.89
N ASP A 65 -14.57 -11.00 8.15
CA ASP A 65 -14.59 -9.76 7.36
C ASP A 65 -13.38 -8.86 7.66
N THR A 66 -12.88 -8.88 8.90
CA THR A 66 -11.63 -8.23 9.32
C THR A 66 -10.45 -8.86 8.56
N ASP A 67 -10.34 -10.19 8.59
CA ASP A 67 -9.24 -10.91 7.91
C ASP A 67 -9.19 -10.62 6.40
N ARG A 68 -10.35 -10.59 5.72
CA ARG A 68 -10.42 -10.24 4.29
C ARG A 68 -10.00 -8.79 4.01
N THR A 69 -10.31 -7.88 4.94
CA THR A 69 -9.93 -6.48 4.80
C THR A 69 -8.42 -6.34 4.92
N ALA A 70 -7.80 -7.04 5.88
CA ALA A 70 -6.35 -7.11 6.03
C ALA A 70 -5.67 -7.67 4.77
N GLU A 71 -6.16 -8.79 4.21
CA GLU A 71 -5.62 -9.37 2.97
C GLU A 71 -5.68 -8.40 1.78
N ALA A 72 -6.80 -7.67 1.62
CA ALA A 72 -6.94 -6.68 0.56
C ALA A 72 -5.98 -5.49 0.75
N ILE A 73 -5.77 -5.06 1.99
CA ILE A 73 -4.81 -4.01 2.33
C ILE A 73 -3.39 -4.45 1.98
N ASP A 74 -2.98 -5.66 2.36
CA ASP A 74 -1.64 -6.19 2.08
C ASP A 74 -1.35 -6.22 0.58
N TRP A 75 -2.33 -6.63 -0.24
CA TRP A 75 -2.20 -6.64 -1.69
C TRP A 75 -2.03 -5.22 -2.27
N LEU A 76 -2.79 -4.25 -1.76
CA LEU A 76 -2.67 -2.84 -2.17
C LEU A 76 -1.33 -2.24 -1.77
N VAL A 77 -0.86 -2.50 -0.56
CA VAL A 77 0.44 -2.03 -0.06
C VAL A 77 1.56 -2.55 -0.95
N TRP A 78 1.55 -3.84 -1.26
CA TRP A 78 2.54 -4.44 -2.16
C TRP A 78 2.52 -3.77 -3.55
N GLY A 79 1.34 -3.63 -4.16
CA GLY A 79 1.21 -3.05 -5.50
C GLY A 79 1.64 -1.57 -5.57
N LEU A 80 1.31 -0.78 -4.54
CA LEU A 80 1.68 0.64 -4.47
C LEU A 80 3.19 0.84 -4.30
N ASN A 81 3.83 0.00 -3.48
CA ASN A 81 5.28 0.03 -3.33
C ASN A 81 5.98 -0.35 -4.63
N LEU A 82 5.55 -1.44 -5.28
CA LEU A 82 6.10 -1.86 -6.58
C LEU A 82 5.98 -0.74 -7.62
N PHE A 83 4.81 -0.11 -7.71
CA PHE A 83 4.59 1.00 -8.65
C PHE A 83 5.46 2.23 -8.33
N ALA A 84 5.63 2.57 -7.04
CA ALA A 84 6.50 3.67 -6.63
C ALA A 84 7.97 3.39 -7.00
N ASP A 85 8.43 2.15 -6.82
CA ASP A 85 9.80 1.74 -7.12
C ASP A 85 10.08 1.71 -8.64
N ASP A 86 9.09 1.30 -9.44
CA ASP A 86 9.16 1.39 -10.90
C ASP A 86 9.30 2.85 -11.37
N ILE A 87 8.53 3.76 -10.77
CA ILE A 87 8.64 5.20 -11.06
C ILE A 87 10.03 5.74 -10.72
N ASP A 88 10.56 5.40 -9.54
CA ASP A 88 11.90 5.84 -9.13
C ASP A 88 12.98 5.27 -10.06
N THR A 89 12.80 4.04 -10.51
CA THR A 89 13.68 3.42 -11.51
C THR A 89 13.66 4.19 -12.84
N VAL A 90 12.48 4.57 -13.33
CA VAL A 90 12.37 5.36 -14.57
C VAL A 90 13.03 6.72 -14.40
N LYS A 91 12.82 7.40 -13.26
CA LYS A 91 13.48 8.69 -12.96
C LYS A 91 15.01 8.55 -12.95
N ALA A 92 15.53 7.55 -12.25
CA ALA A 92 16.98 7.30 -12.19
C ALA A 92 17.58 7.04 -13.59
N ARG A 93 16.86 6.31 -14.46
CA ARG A 93 17.29 6.07 -15.84
C ARG A 93 17.27 7.34 -16.69
N MET A 94 16.27 8.21 -16.51
CA MET A 94 16.20 9.49 -17.21
C MET A 94 17.34 10.43 -16.78
N ASP A 95 17.66 10.46 -15.49
CA ASP A 95 18.81 11.21 -14.97
C ASP A 95 20.14 10.66 -15.52
N GLN A 96 20.27 9.33 -15.60
CA GLN A 96 21.42 8.67 -16.23
C GLN A 96 21.55 9.05 -17.72
N CYS A 97 20.44 9.10 -18.46
CA CYS A 97 20.44 9.54 -19.85
C CYS A 97 20.95 10.98 -20.01
N LEU A 98 20.53 11.90 -19.13
CA LEU A 98 21.02 13.28 -19.12
C LEU A 98 22.52 13.31 -18.86
N GLN A 99 23.01 12.53 -17.90
CA GLN A 99 24.43 12.46 -17.59
C GLN A 99 25.25 11.96 -18.79
N ILE A 100 24.82 10.86 -19.43
CA ILE A 100 25.49 10.31 -20.61
C ILE A 100 25.49 11.32 -21.76
N ALA A 101 24.38 12.03 -21.99
CA ALA A 101 24.30 13.05 -23.03
C ALA A 101 25.27 14.21 -22.78
N HIS A 102 25.38 14.67 -21.53
CA HIS A 102 26.36 15.66 -21.11
C HIS A 102 27.80 15.18 -21.34
N GLU A 103 28.13 13.96 -20.93
CA GLU A 103 29.46 13.35 -21.11
C GLU A 103 29.83 13.17 -22.59
N ALA A 104 28.84 12.88 -23.44
CA ALA A 104 29.01 12.77 -24.90
C ALA A 104 29.10 14.13 -25.62
N GLY A 105 28.96 15.25 -24.91
CA GLY A 105 29.04 16.60 -25.47
C GLY A 105 27.78 17.07 -26.19
N LEU A 106 26.63 16.43 -25.95
CA LEU A 106 25.34 16.92 -26.42
C LEU A 106 24.92 18.18 -25.66
N THR A 107 24.15 19.05 -26.31
CA THR A 107 23.61 20.25 -25.64
C THR A 107 22.41 19.83 -24.79
N VAL A 108 22.47 20.11 -23.49
CA VAL A 108 21.39 19.79 -22.54
C VAL A 108 20.90 21.08 -21.89
N THR A 109 19.58 21.27 -21.90
CA THR A 109 18.92 22.42 -21.27
C THR A 109 17.82 21.93 -20.32
N GLY A 110 18.12 21.85 -19.03
CA GLY A 110 17.19 21.26 -18.05
C GLY A 110 16.92 19.78 -18.38
N PRO A 111 15.66 19.32 -18.48
CA PRO A 111 15.33 17.94 -18.86
C PRO A 111 15.35 17.69 -20.38
N MET A 112 15.88 18.61 -21.18
CA MET A 112 15.89 18.51 -22.65
C MET A 112 17.30 18.22 -23.17
N ILE A 113 17.42 17.23 -24.06
CA ILE A 113 18.63 16.93 -24.82
C ILE A 113 18.42 17.36 -26.28
N HIS A 114 19.38 18.05 -26.88
CA HIS A 114 19.31 18.63 -28.24
C HIS A 114 20.28 17.99 -29.24
#